data_AF-A0A444KB65-F1
#
_entry.id   AF-A0A444KB65-F1
#
_cell.length_a   1.000
_cell.length_b   1.000
_cell.length_c   1.000
_cell.angle_alpha   90.00
_cell.angle_beta   90.00
_cell.angle_gamma   90.00
#
_symmetry.space_group_name_H-M   'P 1'
#
loop_
_entity.id
_entity.type
_entity.pdbx_description
1 polymer ?
#
loop_
_entity_poly.entity_id
_entity_poly.type
_entity_poly.pdbx_seq_one_letter_code
_entity_poly.pdbx_strand_id
1 'polypeptide(L)'
;SLPFTADLDLTTAALAAGPFATAYDAALSLKLDQEGIRVSDLKAKLFGGALTGLFELKNNDGTGLFSGQMKLAGADLPALLPNAGLSGSGDVSTALSTSGKSLDAMVAALSGSGTAALKGLTVAGMNPDAFAAFIDKADAIGRDIDAAKTAGFAPEIAGNGSFAAKDTDIAFTIAGGILRAPPISLDNPSASLSADVIADLNTSTVTARGAITYRPGDEALVGSEPAVNFSVDGPLGAAERQFDSEPLAQFLTQRALEKEQQRVEAMQAALLEKQRLRREVRYYAALQTERERAAEELRRQEEEARLKAEAEAKALAEAEAQAKAEAEAEAKAQAEADAKAQAEAEAKAQAEADEKAKAEAEEKAQAEADAKAKADAEARAQQQAADDAAKAQAAEERRKAEEALRIASEEKAKRDAQRKAAQQAPKLDGSLPGVNDGSAPPPAKPKSNPFTIDNLLKSLDGG
;
A
#
# COMPACT_ATOMS: atom_id res chain seq x y z
N SER A 1 -27.63 41.28 54.22
CA SER A 1 -26.29 41.30 54.84
C SER A 1 -26.24 40.24 55.93
N LEU A 2 -25.09 39.59 56.11
CA LEU A 2 -24.88 38.67 57.24
C LEU A 2 -24.71 39.51 58.53
N PRO A 3 -25.37 39.16 59.64
CA PRO A 3 -25.36 39.98 60.85
C PRO A 3 -24.08 39.83 61.69
N PHE A 4 -23.11 39.02 61.24
CA PHE A 4 -21.84 38.77 61.93
C PHE A 4 -20.70 38.56 60.93
N THR A 5 -19.47 38.83 61.39
CA THR A 5 -18.24 38.44 60.70
C THR A 5 -17.68 37.16 61.32
N ALA A 6 -17.10 36.29 60.51
CA ALA A 6 -16.46 35.08 60.98
C ALA A 6 -15.27 34.70 60.09
N ASP A 7 -14.26 34.10 60.70
CA ASP A 7 -13.11 33.50 60.03
C ASP A 7 -12.97 32.08 60.58
N LEU A 8 -13.15 31.09 59.72
CA LEU A 8 -13.36 29.70 60.12
C LEU A 8 -12.51 28.77 59.26
N ASP A 9 -11.66 27.99 59.90
CA ASP A 9 -11.05 26.82 59.25
C ASP A 9 -11.98 25.62 59.43
N LEU A 10 -12.47 25.08 58.31
CA LEU A 10 -13.45 24.01 58.29
C LEU A 10 -12.84 22.73 57.73
N THR A 11 -13.15 21.61 58.39
CA THR A 11 -12.91 20.27 57.87
C THR A 11 -14.21 19.47 57.95
N THR A 12 -14.63 18.87 56.84
CA THR A 12 -15.89 18.10 56.77
C THR A 12 -15.69 16.84 55.95
N ALA A 13 -16.37 15.76 56.35
CA ALA A 13 -16.34 14.50 55.59
C ALA A 13 -17.02 14.65 54.22
N ALA A 14 -18.05 15.50 54.13
CA ALA A 14 -18.77 15.80 52.91
C ALA A 14 -19.13 17.30 52.85
N LEU A 15 -19.04 17.86 51.65
CA LEU A 15 -19.42 19.22 51.31
C LEU A 15 -20.34 19.17 50.08
N ALA A 16 -21.63 19.42 50.28
CA ALA A 16 -22.62 19.43 49.20
C ALA A 16 -22.75 20.83 48.60
N ALA A 17 -22.54 20.93 47.29
CA ALA A 17 -22.77 22.14 46.49
C ALA A 17 -24.14 22.04 45.80
N GLY A 18 -25.22 22.04 46.60
CA GLY A 18 -26.59 21.88 46.10
C GLY A 18 -26.79 20.59 45.28
N PRO A 19 -27.59 20.61 44.20
CA PRO A 19 -27.80 19.43 43.34
C PRO A 19 -26.62 19.15 42.39
N PHE A 20 -25.61 20.03 42.33
CA PHE A 20 -24.58 19.99 41.30
C PHE A 20 -23.48 18.96 41.60
N ALA A 21 -23.01 18.90 42.85
CA ALA A 21 -21.91 18.03 43.24
C ALA A 21 -21.83 17.83 44.75
N THR A 22 -21.29 16.68 45.16
CA THR A 22 -20.84 16.44 46.54
C THR A 22 -19.35 16.16 46.51
N ALA A 23 -18.59 17.01 47.21
CA ALA A 23 -17.17 16.80 47.45
C ALA A 23 -16.94 16.12 48.80
N TYR A 24 -15.87 15.34 48.92
CA TYR A 24 -15.55 14.53 50.10
C TYR A 24 -14.21 14.95 50.70
N ASP A 25 -14.00 14.66 51.99
CA ASP A 25 -12.75 15.00 52.71
C ASP A 25 -12.36 16.48 52.52
N ALA A 26 -13.33 17.38 52.68
CA ALA A 26 -13.17 18.79 52.39
C ALA A 26 -12.46 19.52 53.53
N ALA A 27 -11.47 20.33 53.19
CA ALA A 27 -10.82 21.30 54.06
C ALA A 27 -10.81 22.67 53.36
N LEU A 28 -11.16 23.74 54.07
CA LEU A 28 -11.22 25.09 53.51
C LEU A 28 -11.14 26.16 54.61
N SER A 29 -10.70 27.36 54.25
CA SER A 29 -10.81 28.55 55.08
C SER A 29 -11.98 29.41 54.57
N LEU A 30 -12.91 29.72 55.47
CA LEU A 30 -14.15 30.43 55.19
C LEU A 30 -14.16 31.77 55.93
N LYS A 31 -14.15 32.86 55.17
CA LYS A 31 -14.36 34.20 55.67
C LYS A 31 -15.76 34.67 55.31
N LEU A 32 -16.52 35.11 56.32
CA LEU A 32 -17.82 35.73 56.16
C LEU A 32 -17.76 37.17 56.68
N ASP A 33 -18.24 38.11 55.88
CA ASP A 33 -18.37 39.50 56.29
C ASP A 33 -19.63 40.16 55.70
N GLN A 34 -19.73 41.49 55.84
CA GLN A 34 -20.87 42.24 55.32
C GLN A 34 -20.92 42.27 53.79
N GLU A 35 -19.78 42.08 53.11
CA GLU A 35 -19.67 42.08 51.66
C GLU A 35 -20.04 40.71 51.06
N GLY A 36 -19.76 39.62 51.79
CA GLY A 36 -20.18 38.28 51.38
C GLY A 36 -19.42 37.13 52.02
N ILE A 37 -19.25 36.07 51.23
CA ILE A 37 -18.56 34.84 51.59
C ILE A 37 -17.31 34.72 50.72
N ARG A 38 -16.18 34.43 51.34
CA ARG A 38 -14.94 34.06 50.64
C ARG A 38 -14.46 32.71 51.15
N VAL A 39 -14.16 31.82 50.23
CA VAL A 39 -13.54 30.52 50.48
C VAL A 39 -12.16 30.52 49.85
N SER A 40 -11.14 30.22 50.66
CA SER A 40 -9.76 30.00 50.22
C SER A 40 -9.27 28.63 50.65
N ASP A 41 -8.17 28.19 50.04
CA ASP A 41 -7.50 26.93 50.36
C ASP A 41 -8.41 25.70 50.32
N LEU A 42 -9.46 25.74 49.48
CA LEU A 42 -10.35 24.60 49.31
C LEU A 42 -9.52 23.42 48.81
N LYS A 43 -9.63 22.30 49.52
CA LYS A 43 -9.08 20.99 49.16
C LYS A 43 -10.16 19.96 49.43
N ALA A 44 -10.53 19.17 48.44
CA ALA A 44 -11.51 18.10 48.60
C ALA A 44 -11.28 17.01 47.54
N LYS A 45 -12.01 15.90 47.64
CA LYS A 45 -12.13 14.88 46.60
C LYS A 45 -13.44 15.06 45.85
N LEU A 46 -13.40 15.01 44.53
CA LEU A 46 -14.59 15.16 43.69
C LEU A 46 -14.42 14.31 42.42
N PHE A 47 -15.43 13.54 42.02
CA PHE A 47 -15.39 12.66 40.84
C PHE A 47 -14.13 11.77 40.74
N GLY A 48 -13.68 11.24 41.89
CA GLY A 48 -12.44 10.44 41.99
C GLY A 48 -11.13 11.25 41.99
N GLY A 49 -11.18 12.54 41.65
CA GLY A 49 -10.02 13.44 41.60
C GLY A 49 -9.86 14.33 42.83
N ALA A 50 -8.79 15.13 42.84
CA ALA A 50 -8.49 16.13 43.87
C ALA A 50 -8.95 17.52 43.41
N LEU A 51 -9.95 18.07 44.09
CA LEU A 51 -10.44 19.43 43.91
C LEU A 51 -9.63 20.40 44.76
N THR A 52 -9.17 21.47 44.14
CA THR A 52 -8.57 22.63 44.81
C THR A 52 -9.16 23.93 44.27
N GLY A 53 -9.18 24.99 45.07
CA GLY A 53 -9.61 26.28 44.55
C GLY A 53 -9.91 27.34 45.58
N LEU A 54 -10.50 28.41 45.08
CA LEU A 54 -11.00 29.54 45.85
C LEU A 54 -12.22 30.12 45.15
N PHE A 55 -13.12 30.71 45.91
CA PHE A 55 -14.22 31.48 45.35
C PHE A 55 -14.69 32.56 46.31
N GLU A 56 -15.36 33.56 45.75
CA GLU A 56 -15.99 34.64 46.46
C GLU A 56 -17.42 34.79 45.95
N LEU A 57 -18.36 34.96 46.88
CA LEU A 57 -19.76 35.25 46.61
C LEU A 57 -20.16 36.49 47.40
N LYS A 58 -20.41 37.59 46.69
CA LYS A 58 -20.91 38.85 47.27
C LYS A 58 -22.39 39.05 46.97
N ASN A 59 -23.06 39.85 47.77
CA ASN A 59 -24.43 40.29 47.49
C ASN A 59 -24.47 41.81 47.52
N ASN A 60 -24.80 42.42 46.38
CA ASN A 60 -24.95 43.86 46.20
C ASN A 60 -26.40 44.17 45.82
N ASP A 61 -27.17 44.72 46.77
CA ASP A 61 -28.59 45.10 46.59
C ASP A 61 -29.47 44.01 45.95
N GLY A 62 -29.30 42.76 46.39
CA GLY A 62 -30.05 41.61 45.88
C GLY A 62 -29.50 41.02 44.59
N THR A 63 -28.40 41.57 44.06
CA THR A 63 -27.63 40.97 42.97
C THR A 63 -26.46 40.20 43.57
N GLY A 64 -26.42 38.90 43.38
CA GLY A 64 -25.25 38.11 43.76
C GLY A 64 -24.14 38.25 42.73
N LEU A 65 -22.89 38.29 43.19
CA LEU A 65 -21.69 38.31 42.36
C LEU A 65 -20.82 37.13 42.79
N PHE A 66 -20.53 36.22 41.86
CA PHE A 66 -19.66 35.08 42.10
C PHE A 66 -18.39 35.21 41.25
N SER A 67 -17.25 34.88 41.84
CA SER A 67 -16.00 34.67 41.12
C SER A 67 -15.23 33.51 41.75
N GLY A 68 -14.63 32.65 40.95
CA GLY A 68 -13.92 31.49 41.47
C GLY A 68 -12.89 30.92 40.51
N GLN A 69 -11.86 30.32 41.10
CA GLN A 69 -10.85 29.55 40.40
C GLN A 69 -10.82 28.15 40.99
N MET A 70 -10.96 27.14 40.15
CA MET A 70 -11.02 25.75 40.57
C MET A 70 -10.10 24.90 39.71
N LYS A 71 -9.45 23.92 40.33
CA LYS A 71 -8.67 22.89 39.66
C LYS A 71 -9.09 21.53 40.20
N LEU A 72 -9.51 20.65 39.31
CA LEU A 72 -9.84 19.27 39.58
C LEU A 72 -8.81 18.38 38.90
N ALA A 73 -7.89 17.81 39.67
CA ALA A 73 -6.83 16.95 39.14
C ALA A 73 -7.21 15.46 39.23
N GLY A 74 -6.99 14.72 38.16
CA GLY A 74 -7.20 13.27 38.09
C GLY A 74 -8.65 12.85 38.24
N ALA A 75 -9.60 13.63 37.73
CA ALA A 75 -11.01 13.24 37.72
C ALA A 75 -11.23 12.04 36.81
N ASP A 76 -12.10 11.11 37.24
CA ASP A 76 -12.56 10.00 36.41
C ASP A 76 -13.63 10.50 35.42
N LEU A 77 -13.39 10.37 34.11
CA LEU A 77 -14.29 10.92 33.09
C LEU A 77 -15.71 10.32 33.11
N PRO A 78 -15.92 9.00 33.31
CA PRO A 78 -17.24 8.43 33.49
C PRO A 78 -18.00 8.98 34.70
N ALA A 79 -17.28 9.37 35.77
CA ALA A 79 -17.89 9.99 36.94
C ALA A 79 -18.24 11.48 36.70
N LEU A 80 -17.41 12.18 35.93
CA LEU A 80 -17.61 13.60 35.59
C LEU A 80 -18.70 13.80 34.53
N LEU A 81 -18.73 12.95 33.50
CA LEU A 81 -19.64 13.00 32.36
C LEU A 81 -20.31 11.63 32.18
N PRO A 82 -21.26 11.28 33.07
CA PRO A 82 -21.94 9.99 33.00
C PRO A 82 -22.66 9.85 31.67
N ASN A 83 -22.63 8.64 31.10
CA ASN A 83 -23.26 8.28 29.82
C ASN A 83 -22.80 9.09 28.59
N ALA A 84 -21.72 9.88 28.69
CA ALA A 84 -21.17 10.59 27.53
C ALA A 84 -20.42 9.64 26.55
N GLY A 85 -20.27 8.37 26.90
CA GLY A 85 -19.45 7.42 26.13
C GLY A 85 -17.97 7.74 26.19
N LEU A 86 -17.52 8.45 27.22
CA LEU A 86 -16.12 8.83 27.44
C LEU A 86 -15.55 8.05 28.61
N SER A 87 -14.31 7.57 28.47
CA SER A 87 -13.53 7.00 29.57
C SER A 87 -12.09 7.55 29.57
N GLY A 88 -11.39 7.33 30.68
CA GLY A 88 -10.08 7.92 30.95
C GLY A 88 -10.14 8.87 32.14
N SER A 89 -9.12 9.71 32.27
CA SER A 89 -9.04 10.68 33.36
C SER A 89 -8.71 12.08 32.85
N GLY A 90 -8.98 13.11 33.65
CA GLY A 90 -8.67 14.48 33.25
C GLY A 90 -8.31 15.42 34.40
N ASP A 91 -7.44 16.38 34.08
CA ASP A 91 -7.16 17.54 34.90
C ASP A 91 -7.92 18.75 34.33
N VAL A 92 -8.90 19.27 35.07
CA VAL A 92 -9.72 20.42 34.65
C VAL A 92 -9.33 21.63 35.49
N SER A 93 -9.08 22.77 34.85
CA SER A 93 -8.85 24.05 35.52
C SER A 93 -9.81 25.10 34.97
N THR A 94 -10.48 25.86 35.83
CA THR A 94 -11.46 26.87 35.44
C THR A 94 -11.30 28.15 36.23
N ALA A 95 -11.57 29.26 35.56
CA ALA A 95 -11.80 30.56 36.16
C ALA A 95 -13.18 31.05 35.72
N LEU A 96 -14.10 31.20 36.66
CA LEU A 96 -15.50 31.50 36.41
C LEU A 96 -15.92 32.77 37.13
N SER A 97 -16.79 33.55 36.52
CA SER A 97 -17.44 34.69 37.14
C SER A 97 -18.87 34.86 36.64
N THR A 98 -19.74 35.34 37.51
CA THR A 98 -21.13 35.61 37.15
C THR A 98 -21.77 36.64 38.08
N SER A 99 -22.85 37.25 37.62
CA SER A 99 -23.71 38.11 38.42
C SER A 99 -25.17 37.88 38.07
N GLY A 100 -26.05 37.83 39.06
CA GLY A 100 -27.47 37.64 38.81
C GLY A 100 -28.33 37.82 40.06
N LYS A 101 -29.63 38.06 39.85
CA LYS A 101 -30.63 38.15 40.92
C LYS A 101 -31.24 36.79 41.29
N SER A 102 -30.96 35.76 40.50
CA SER A 102 -31.35 34.36 40.71
C SER A 102 -30.23 33.44 40.24
N LEU A 103 -30.29 32.16 40.61
CA LEU A 103 -29.36 31.13 40.13
C LEU A 103 -29.43 30.99 38.61
N ASP A 104 -30.62 30.97 38.02
CA ASP A 104 -30.79 30.89 36.57
C ASP A 104 -30.17 32.10 35.86
N ALA A 105 -30.35 33.31 36.41
CA ALA A 105 -29.72 34.51 35.87
C ALA A 105 -28.20 34.47 36.01
N MET A 106 -27.67 33.86 37.07
CA MET A 106 -26.23 33.62 37.21
C MET A 106 -25.71 32.59 36.21
N VAL A 107 -26.46 31.53 35.90
CA VAL A 107 -26.06 30.58 34.85
C VAL A 107 -26.06 31.29 33.49
N ALA A 108 -27.11 32.06 33.19
CA ALA A 108 -27.22 32.82 31.94
C ALA A 108 -26.18 33.93 31.79
N ALA A 109 -25.63 34.46 32.89
CA ALA A 109 -24.54 35.44 32.89
C ALA A 109 -23.17 34.81 33.13
N LEU A 110 -23.08 33.47 33.21
CA LEU A 110 -21.83 32.79 33.51
C LEU A 110 -20.81 33.06 32.41
N SER A 111 -19.63 33.49 32.83
CA SER A 111 -18.50 33.79 31.97
C SER A 111 -17.23 33.23 32.55
N GLY A 112 -16.30 32.84 31.69
CA GLY A 112 -15.03 32.31 32.14
C GLY A 112 -14.27 31.55 31.07
N SER A 113 -13.21 30.91 31.50
CA SER A 113 -12.40 30.04 30.66
C SER A 113 -11.81 28.91 31.48
N GLY A 114 -11.36 27.88 30.78
CA GLY A 114 -10.70 26.77 31.40
C GLY A 114 -9.91 25.93 30.42
N THR A 115 -9.23 24.93 30.97
CA THR A 115 -8.48 23.93 30.25
C THR A 115 -8.79 22.55 30.81
N ALA A 116 -8.86 21.54 29.96
CA ALA A 116 -8.99 20.15 30.32
C ALA A 116 -7.84 19.36 29.68
N ALA A 117 -6.93 18.83 30.49
CA ALA A 117 -5.91 17.89 30.06
C ALA A 117 -6.46 16.48 30.23
N LEU A 118 -6.69 15.76 29.13
CA LEU A 118 -7.29 14.43 29.12
C LEU A 118 -6.21 13.38 28.91
N LYS A 119 -6.24 12.32 29.71
CA LYS A 119 -5.28 11.20 29.66
C LYS A 119 -5.98 9.88 29.45
N GLY A 120 -5.47 9.09 28.52
CA GLY A 120 -6.05 7.80 28.15
C GLY A 120 -7.51 7.90 27.68
N LEU A 121 -7.85 9.00 27.00
CA LEU A 121 -9.20 9.25 26.52
C LEU A 121 -9.65 8.16 25.56
N THR A 122 -10.79 7.55 25.83
CA THR A 122 -11.46 6.65 24.88
C THR A 122 -12.89 7.14 24.62
N VAL A 123 -13.26 7.23 23.34
CA VAL A 123 -14.60 7.60 22.89
C VAL A 123 -15.32 6.35 22.38
N ALA A 124 -16.28 5.84 23.16
CA ALA A 124 -17.11 4.72 22.79
C ALA A 124 -18.02 5.06 21.60
N GLY A 125 -18.37 4.06 20.81
CA GLY A 125 -19.24 4.19 19.64
C GLY A 125 -18.56 4.82 18.42
N MET A 126 -17.22 4.81 18.38
CA MET A 126 -16.40 5.32 17.26
C MET A 126 -15.37 4.26 16.91
N ASN A 127 -15.45 3.67 15.73
CA ASN A 127 -14.55 2.61 15.31
C ASN A 127 -13.41 3.15 14.43
N PRO A 128 -12.17 3.32 14.95
CA PRO A 128 -11.04 3.81 14.14
C PRO A 128 -10.57 2.82 13.07
N ASP A 129 -10.88 1.53 13.21
CA ASP A 129 -10.42 0.46 12.32
C ASP A 129 -11.49 0.05 11.29
N ALA A 130 -12.54 0.85 11.15
CA ALA A 130 -13.68 0.59 10.26
C ALA A 130 -13.33 0.57 8.76
N PHE A 131 -12.21 1.19 8.36
CA PHE A 131 -11.89 1.42 6.94
C PHE A 131 -11.86 0.14 6.11
N ALA A 132 -11.18 -0.92 6.59
CA ALA A 132 -11.12 -2.19 5.88
C ALA A 132 -12.51 -2.81 5.66
N ALA A 133 -13.38 -2.73 6.67
CA ALA A 133 -14.75 -3.25 6.58
C ALA A 133 -15.61 -2.43 5.60
N PHE A 134 -15.41 -1.11 5.49
CA PHE A 134 -16.05 -0.30 4.44
C PHE A 134 -15.62 -0.73 3.05
N ILE A 135 -14.32 -0.98 2.87
CA ILE A 135 -13.77 -1.46 1.60
C ILE A 135 -14.38 -2.81 1.22
N ASP A 136 -14.43 -3.76 2.14
CA ASP A 136 -15.01 -5.09 1.89
C ASP A 136 -16.49 -4.99 1.46
N LYS A 137 -17.27 -4.15 2.14
CA LYS A 137 -18.68 -3.91 1.78
C LYS A 137 -18.82 -3.22 0.42
N ALA A 138 -17.98 -2.23 0.14
CA ALA A 138 -17.99 -1.51 -1.13
C ALA A 138 -17.58 -2.42 -2.30
N ASP A 139 -16.55 -3.24 -2.13
CA ASP A 139 -16.08 -4.17 -3.17
C ASP A 139 -17.11 -5.29 -3.44
N ALA A 140 -17.88 -5.70 -2.43
CA ALA A 140 -19.01 -6.62 -2.62
C ALA A 140 -20.15 -6.02 -3.46
N ILE A 141 -20.34 -4.68 -3.41
CA ILE A 141 -21.31 -3.95 -4.23
C ILE A 141 -20.74 -3.65 -5.63
N GLY A 142 -19.45 -3.34 -5.71
CA GLY A 142 -18.73 -3.04 -6.94
C GLY A 142 -19.06 -1.67 -7.53
N ARG A 143 -19.10 -1.59 -8.87
CA ARG A 143 -19.24 -0.33 -9.64
C ARG A 143 -20.51 0.47 -9.35
N ASP A 144 -21.54 -0.19 -8.82
CA ASP A 144 -22.84 0.44 -8.57
C ASP A 144 -22.92 1.05 -7.15
N ILE A 145 -21.80 1.15 -6.42
CA ILE A 145 -21.76 1.80 -5.09
C ILE A 145 -22.24 3.26 -5.19
N ASP A 146 -23.06 3.66 -4.22
CA ASP A 146 -23.66 5.01 -4.13
C ASP A 146 -23.90 5.40 -2.66
N ALA A 147 -24.43 6.61 -2.45
CA ALA A 147 -24.73 7.14 -1.11
C ALA A 147 -25.76 6.29 -0.34
N ALA A 148 -26.81 5.81 -1.00
CA ALA A 148 -27.87 5.04 -0.35
C ALA A 148 -27.35 3.67 0.12
N LYS A 149 -26.55 3.00 -0.70
CA LYS A 149 -25.93 1.73 -0.35
C LYS A 149 -24.87 1.89 0.75
N THR A 150 -24.11 2.98 0.70
CA THR A 150 -23.12 3.31 1.75
C THR A 150 -23.82 3.54 3.10
N ALA A 151 -24.91 4.30 3.12
CA ALA A 151 -25.72 4.54 4.32
C ALA A 151 -26.30 3.24 4.92
N GLY A 152 -26.47 2.19 4.12
CA GLY A 152 -26.96 0.88 4.55
C GLY A 152 -25.96 0.07 5.41
N PHE A 153 -24.67 0.42 5.44
CA PHE A 153 -23.67 -0.29 6.25
C PHE A 153 -22.76 0.63 7.07
N ALA A 154 -22.51 1.85 6.61
CA ALA A 154 -21.47 2.70 7.17
C ALA A 154 -21.75 3.13 8.63
N PRO A 155 -22.97 3.56 9.02
CA PRO A 155 -23.26 3.96 10.40
C PRO A 155 -23.03 2.85 11.43
N GLU A 156 -23.43 1.61 11.11
CA GLU A 156 -23.26 0.46 12.00
C GLU A 156 -21.79 0.13 12.20
N ILE A 157 -21.01 0.09 11.11
CA ILE A 157 -19.58 -0.23 11.17
C ILE A 157 -18.79 0.89 11.87
N ALA A 158 -19.10 2.16 11.57
CA ALA A 158 -18.48 3.33 12.21
C ALA A 158 -18.81 3.40 13.71
N GLY A 159 -20.03 3.02 14.10
CA GLY A 159 -20.50 3.00 15.48
C GLY A 159 -19.99 1.82 16.31
N ASN A 160 -19.51 0.74 15.68
CA ASN A 160 -19.12 -0.48 16.39
C ASN A 160 -17.64 -0.47 16.80
N GLY A 161 -17.32 0.22 17.89
CA GLY A 161 -15.96 0.25 18.43
C GLY A 161 -15.72 1.36 19.43
N SER A 162 -14.45 1.61 19.72
CA SER A 162 -14.03 2.71 20.59
C SER A 162 -12.76 3.38 20.07
N PHE A 163 -12.76 4.70 20.02
CA PHE A 163 -11.63 5.49 19.57
C PHE A 163 -10.73 5.80 20.77
N ALA A 164 -9.57 5.14 20.84
CA ALA A 164 -8.54 5.46 21.83
C ALA A 164 -7.69 6.63 21.30
N ALA A 165 -7.74 7.77 21.99
CA ALA A 165 -7.00 8.97 21.65
C ALA A 165 -5.69 9.04 22.46
N LYS A 166 -4.72 9.79 21.92
CA LYS A 166 -3.55 10.23 22.70
C LYS A 166 -3.97 11.26 23.75
N ASP A 167 -3.11 11.45 24.75
CA ASP A 167 -3.26 12.53 25.72
C ASP A 167 -3.37 13.88 25.00
N THR A 168 -4.32 14.71 25.43
CA THR A 168 -4.67 15.95 24.73
C THR A 168 -5.07 17.06 25.71
N ASP A 169 -4.81 18.30 25.33
CA ASP A 169 -5.20 19.48 26.09
C ASP A 169 -6.27 20.27 25.33
N ILE A 170 -7.40 20.52 25.97
CA ILE A 170 -8.54 21.22 25.38
C ILE A 170 -8.77 22.51 26.16
N ALA A 171 -8.61 23.65 25.49
CA ALA A 171 -9.08 24.93 26.03
C ALA A 171 -10.59 25.08 25.79
N PHE A 172 -11.28 25.74 26.69
CA PHE A 172 -12.69 26.10 26.50
C PHE A 172 -13.00 27.47 27.11
N THR A 173 -14.03 28.10 26.57
CA THR A 173 -14.59 29.35 27.10
C THR A 173 -16.04 29.12 27.49
N ILE A 174 -16.50 29.91 28.46
CA ILE A 174 -17.91 29.99 28.84
C ILE A 174 -18.33 31.43 28.66
N ALA A 175 -19.42 31.66 27.93
CA ALA A 175 -20.01 32.97 27.76
C ALA A 175 -21.53 32.83 27.71
N GLY A 176 -22.22 33.54 28.59
CA GLY A 176 -23.68 33.50 28.66
C GLY A 176 -24.24 32.13 29.07
N GLY A 177 -23.49 31.37 29.89
CA GLY A 177 -23.85 29.99 30.23
C GLY A 177 -23.61 28.97 29.11
N ILE A 178 -22.99 29.37 27.98
CA ILE A 178 -22.66 28.46 26.89
C ILE A 178 -21.17 28.18 26.92
N LEU A 179 -20.81 26.91 27.11
CA LEU A 179 -19.45 26.40 26.98
C LEU A 179 -19.15 26.13 25.51
N ARG A 180 -17.98 26.58 25.05
CA ARG A 180 -17.48 26.33 23.70
C ARG A 180 -16.01 25.95 23.73
N ALA A 181 -15.66 24.86 23.05
CA ALA A 181 -14.28 24.50 22.79
C ALA A 181 -13.91 24.87 21.34
N PRO A 182 -12.67 25.27 21.04
CA PRO A 182 -12.14 25.25 19.68
C PRO A 182 -12.24 23.85 19.07
N PRO A 183 -12.16 23.72 17.73
CA PRO A 183 -12.16 22.42 17.08
C PRO A 183 -11.11 21.49 17.69
N ILE A 184 -11.56 20.38 18.25
CA ILE A 184 -10.71 19.35 18.87
C ILE A 184 -10.26 18.40 17.77
N SER A 185 -8.98 18.01 17.78
CA SER A 185 -8.45 16.95 16.92
C SER A 185 -7.78 15.88 17.78
N LEU A 186 -8.23 14.65 17.64
CA LEU A 186 -7.74 13.49 18.37
C LEU A 186 -7.13 12.49 17.38
N ASP A 187 -5.85 12.21 17.54
CA ASP A 187 -5.13 11.30 16.66
C ASP A 187 -5.09 9.86 17.20
N ASN A 188 -5.30 8.91 16.29
CA ASN A 188 -5.07 7.49 16.47
C ASN A 188 -4.22 6.95 15.28
N PRO A 189 -3.49 5.83 15.41
CA PRO A 189 -2.80 5.19 14.28
C PRO A 189 -3.64 4.95 13.02
N SER A 190 -4.93 4.62 13.15
CA SER A 190 -5.80 4.24 12.02
C SER A 190 -6.68 5.38 11.49
N ALA A 191 -6.96 6.40 12.31
CA ALA A 191 -7.87 7.49 11.97
C ALA A 191 -7.59 8.77 12.78
N SER A 192 -8.13 9.89 12.34
CA SER A 192 -8.21 11.15 13.08
C SER A 192 -9.68 11.45 13.38
N LEU A 193 -9.98 11.85 14.61
CA LEU A 193 -11.32 12.26 15.04
C LEU A 193 -11.31 13.75 15.33
N SER A 194 -12.11 14.53 14.60
CA SER A 194 -12.28 15.96 14.84
C SER A 194 -13.68 16.27 15.37
N ALA A 195 -13.82 17.27 16.23
CA ALA A 195 -15.11 17.67 16.78
C ALA A 195 -15.16 19.14 17.24
N ASP A 196 -16.24 19.83 16.90
CA ASP A 196 -16.68 21.07 17.53
C ASP A 196 -17.68 20.74 18.63
N VAL A 197 -17.47 21.27 19.84
CA VAL A 197 -18.31 20.98 21.02
C VAL A 197 -18.88 22.26 21.61
N ILE A 198 -20.19 22.25 21.82
CA ILE A 198 -20.96 23.30 22.47
C ILE A 198 -21.82 22.65 23.56
N ALA A 199 -21.77 23.16 24.78
CA ALA A 199 -22.71 22.78 25.83
C ALA A 199 -23.44 24.00 26.36
N ASP A 200 -24.76 23.96 26.37
CA ASP A 200 -25.60 25.01 26.93
C ASP A 200 -26.02 24.63 28.36
N LEU A 201 -25.46 25.34 29.33
CA LEU A 201 -25.70 25.10 30.75
C LEU A 201 -27.08 25.61 31.18
N ASN A 202 -27.71 26.50 30.42
CA ASN A 202 -29.05 27.00 30.70
C ASN A 202 -30.10 25.90 30.46
N THR A 203 -29.87 25.08 29.43
CA THR A 203 -30.78 23.98 29.02
C THR A 203 -30.24 22.60 29.37
N SER A 204 -29.02 22.51 29.89
CA SER A 204 -28.30 21.25 30.16
C SER A 204 -28.21 20.36 28.91
N THR A 205 -27.93 20.96 27.75
CA THR A 205 -27.79 20.27 26.46
C THR A 205 -26.37 20.31 25.93
N VAL A 206 -26.02 19.35 25.09
CA VAL A 206 -24.76 19.29 24.37
C VAL A 206 -25.03 19.07 22.89
N THR A 207 -24.26 19.79 22.08
CA THR A 207 -24.12 19.56 20.64
C THR A 207 -22.65 19.34 20.34
N ALA A 208 -22.34 18.24 19.67
CA ALA A 208 -21.04 18.01 19.06
C ALA A 208 -21.21 17.67 17.58
N ARG A 209 -20.37 18.23 16.72
CA ARG A 209 -20.33 17.90 15.29
C ARG A 209 -18.90 17.67 14.87
N GLY A 210 -18.67 16.66 14.04
CA GLY A 210 -17.33 16.28 13.69
C GLY A 210 -17.26 15.21 12.62
N ALA A 211 -16.04 14.72 12.39
CA ALA A 211 -15.79 13.62 11.48
C ALA A 211 -14.74 12.67 12.04
N ILE A 212 -14.89 11.39 11.71
CA ILE A 212 -13.80 10.42 11.77
C ILE A 212 -13.24 10.26 10.35
N THR A 213 -11.99 10.66 10.18
CA THR A 213 -11.24 10.55 8.91
C THR A 213 -10.27 9.39 9.01
N TYR A 214 -10.45 8.38 8.16
CA TYR A 214 -9.65 7.16 8.16
C TYR A 214 -8.37 7.35 7.36
N ARG A 215 -7.31 6.62 7.72
CA ARG A 215 -6.06 6.60 6.96
C ARG A 215 -6.14 5.51 5.88
N PRO A 216 -6.24 5.87 4.59
CA PRO A 216 -6.54 4.90 3.53
C PRO A 216 -5.35 4.00 3.14
N GLY A 217 -4.12 4.36 3.48
CA GLY A 217 -2.93 3.59 3.07
C GLY A 217 -2.81 3.49 1.55
N ASP A 218 -2.74 2.26 1.03
CA ASP A 218 -2.63 1.98 -0.41
C ASP A 218 -3.91 2.33 -1.19
N GLU A 219 -5.04 2.50 -0.51
CA GLU A 219 -6.33 2.88 -1.10
C GLU A 219 -6.50 4.41 -1.19
N ALA A 220 -5.42 5.19 -1.01
CA ALA A 220 -5.47 6.65 -1.03
C ALA A 220 -5.88 7.19 -2.41
N LEU A 221 -6.83 8.12 -2.42
CA LEU A 221 -7.28 8.83 -3.62
C LEU A 221 -6.82 10.28 -3.58
N VAL A 222 -6.47 10.84 -4.73
CA VAL A 222 -6.08 12.25 -4.81
C VAL A 222 -7.32 13.12 -4.64
N GLY A 223 -7.29 14.00 -3.63
CA GLY A 223 -8.34 14.98 -3.39
C GLY A 223 -9.61 14.44 -2.72
N SER A 224 -9.58 13.20 -2.20
CA SER A 224 -10.70 12.59 -1.48
C SER A 224 -10.20 11.79 -0.29
N GLU A 225 -10.78 12.05 0.87
CA GLU A 225 -10.45 11.36 2.12
C GLU A 225 -11.65 10.52 2.57
N PRO A 226 -11.43 9.28 3.04
CA PRO A 226 -12.50 8.49 3.59
C PRO A 226 -12.89 9.05 4.96
N ALA A 227 -14.05 9.69 5.04
CA ALA A 227 -14.54 10.26 6.28
C ALA A 227 -16.00 9.90 6.54
N VAL A 228 -16.35 9.73 7.82
CA VAL A 228 -17.75 9.61 8.26
C VAL A 228 -18.01 10.76 9.23
N ASN A 229 -18.99 11.59 8.89
CA ASN A 229 -19.44 12.67 9.75
C ASN A 229 -20.25 12.10 10.91
N PHE A 230 -20.27 12.81 12.04
CA PHE A 230 -21.17 12.50 13.14
C PHE A 230 -21.72 13.78 13.77
N SER A 231 -22.90 13.65 14.37
CA SER A 231 -23.45 14.62 15.30
C SER A 231 -23.84 13.93 16.60
N VAL A 232 -23.71 14.66 17.71
CA VAL A 232 -24.22 14.28 19.02
C VAL A 232 -25.07 15.44 19.50
N ASP A 233 -26.35 15.19 19.77
CA ASP A 233 -27.29 16.23 20.16
C ASP A 233 -28.23 15.72 21.25
N GLY A 234 -28.46 16.53 22.29
CA GLY A 234 -29.45 16.23 23.32
C GLY A 234 -29.02 16.63 24.74
N PRO A 235 -29.77 16.19 25.77
CA PRO A 235 -29.44 16.47 27.17
C PRO A 235 -28.10 15.84 27.57
N LEU A 236 -27.36 16.51 28.46
CA LEU A 236 -26.14 15.96 29.06
C LEU A 236 -26.45 14.62 29.74
N GLY A 237 -25.72 13.56 29.35
CA GLY A 237 -25.91 12.19 29.85
C GLY A 237 -27.04 11.39 29.19
N ALA A 238 -27.73 11.96 28.19
CA ALA A 238 -28.72 11.28 27.37
C ALA A 238 -28.68 11.74 25.90
N ALA A 239 -27.52 12.24 25.44
CA ALA A 239 -27.37 12.73 24.08
C ALA A 239 -27.33 11.57 23.08
N GLU A 240 -27.98 11.76 21.93
CA GLU A 240 -28.03 10.76 20.87
C GLU A 240 -26.98 11.06 19.81
N ARG A 241 -26.41 10.02 19.21
CA ARG A 241 -25.42 10.13 18.15
C ARG A 241 -26.02 9.72 16.82
N GLN A 242 -25.68 10.46 15.78
CA GLN A 242 -26.04 10.14 14.40
C GLN A 242 -24.78 10.19 13.53
N PHE A 243 -24.75 9.36 12.50
CA PHE A 243 -23.68 9.33 11.50
C PHE A 243 -24.21 9.78 10.16
N ASP A 244 -23.39 10.54 9.44
CA ASP A 244 -23.58 10.90 8.06
C ASP A 244 -22.43 10.33 7.22
N SER A 245 -22.78 9.42 6.32
CA SER A 245 -21.84 8.67 5.48
C SER A 245 -21.65 9.26 4.10
N GLU A 246 -22.18 10.46 3.82
CA GLU A 246 -22.05 11.10 2.51
C GLU A 246 -20.58 11.29 2.09
N PRO A 247 -19.64 11.78 2.93
CA PRO A 247 -18.24 11.92 2.52
C PRO A 247 -17.59 10.57 2.19
N LEU A 248 -17.91 9.52 2.97
CA LEU A 248 -17.44 8.17 2.69
C LEU A 248 -17.99 7.65 1.36
N ALA A 249 -19.26 7.92 1.05
CA ALA A 249 -19.86 7.53 -0.22
C ALA A 249 -19.16 8.20 -1.41
N GLN A 250 -18.80 9.49 -1.29
CA GLN A 250 -18.02 10.20 -2.31
C GLN A 250 -16.66 9.55 -2.53
N PHE A 251 -15.96 9.19 -1.45
CA PHE A 251 -14.69 8.45 -1.54
C PHE A 251 -14.86 7.08 -2.22
N LEU A 252 -15.84 6.28 -1.79
CA LEU A 252 -16.06 4.93 -2.32
C LEU A 252 -16.51 4.93 -3.78
N THR A 253 -17.32 5.89 -4.19
CA THR A 253 -17.76 6.05 -5.59
C THR A 253 -16.59 6.45 -6.49
N GLN A 254 -15.72 7.38 -6.05
CA GLN A 254 -14.50 7.71 -6.76
C GLN A 254 -13.57 6.51 -6.88
N ARG A 255 -13.36 5.77 -5.78
CA ARG A 255 -12.56 4.53 -5.77
C ARG A 255 -13.08 3.52 -6.80
N ALA A 256 -14.39 3.31 -6.85
CA ALA A 256 -15.01 2.38 -7.78
C ALA A 256 -14.82 2.83 -9.25
N LEU A 257 -14.88 4.14 -9.51
CA LEU A 257 -14.61 4.69 -10.85
C LEU A 257 -13.15 4.47 -11.27
N GLU A 258 -12.18 4.77 -10.41
CA GLU A 258 -10.75 4.56 -10.71
C GLU A 258 -10.44 3.08 -10.94
N LYS A 259 -11.00 2.18 -10.12
CA LYS A 259 -10.87 0.73 -10.34
C LYS A 259 -11.47 0.27 -11.66
N GLU A 260 -12.65 0.78 -12.03
CA GLU A 260 -13.28 0.42 -13.31
C GLU A 260 -12.48 0.98 -14.50
N GLN A 261 -11.92 2.19 -14.38
CA GLN A 261 -11.00 2.74 -15.37
C GLN A 261 -9.78 1.84 -15.56
N GLN A 262 -9.10 1.46 -14.48
CA GLN A 262 -7.94 0.56 -14.53
C GLN A 262 -8.30 -0.79 -15.15
N ARG A 263 -9.49 -1.33 -14.83
CA ARG A 263 -9.99 -2.58 -15.42
C ARG A 263 -10.19 -2.43 -16.93
N VAL A 264 -10.79 -1.34 -17.39
CA VAL A 264 -11.02 -1.07 -18.82
C VAL A 264 -9.69 -0.91 -19.55
N GLU A 265 -8.74 -0.16 -18.98
CA GLU A 265 -7.41 0.02 -19.56
C GLU A 265 -6.64 -1.30 -19.63
N ALA A 266 -6.67 -2.11 -18.56
CA ALA A 266 -6.09 -3.45 -18.55
C ALA A 266 -6.74 -4.37 -19.59
N MET A 267 -8.06 -4.28 -19.78
CA MET A 267 -8.78 -5.04 -20.80
C MET A 267 -8.37 -4.62 -22.22
N GLN A 268 -8.21 -3.31 -22.47
CA GLN A 268 -7.74 -2.81 -23.75
C GLN A 268 -6.30 -3.23 -24.03
N ALA A 269 -5.42 -3.11 -23.03
CA ALA A 269 -4.03 -3.57 -23.13
C ALA A 269 -3.95 -5.07 -23.44
N ALA A 270 -4.72 -5.89 -22.72
CA ALA A 270 -4.79 -7.33 -22.95
C ALA A 270 -5.35 -7.68 -24.34
N LEU A 271 -6.33 -6.91 -24.84
CA LEU A 271 -6.90 -7.10 -26.18
C LEU A 271 -5.88 -6.76 -27.27
N LEU A 272 -5.17 -5.63 -27.12
CA LEU A 272 -4.11 -5.21 -28.04
C LEU A 272 -2.95 -6.21 -28.03
N GLU A 273 -2.55 -6.69 -26.85
CA GLU A 273 -1.52 -7.73 -26.72
C GLU A 273 -1.96 -9.04 -27.37
N LYS A 274 -3.20 -9.48 -27.15
CA LYS A 274 -3.77 -10.66 -27.81
C LYS A 274 -3.80 -10.51 -29.33
N GLN A 275 -4.09 -9.32 -29.85
CA GLN A 275 -4.00 -9.03 -31.28
C GLN A 275 -2.56 -9.08 -31.78
N ARG A 276 -1.60 -8.52 -31.04
CA ARG A 276 -0.16 -8.61 -31.34
C ARG A 276 0.29 -10.06 -31.44
N LEU A 277 -0.03 -10.87 -30.43
CA LEU A 277 0.30 -12.31 -30.39
C LEU A 277 -0.35 -13.08 -31.55
N ARG A 278 -1.61 -12.78 -31.90
CA ARG A 278 -2.26 -13.42 -33.06
C ARG A 278 -1.57 -13.06 -34.38
N ARG A 279 -1.10 -11.82 -34.56
CA ARG A 279 -0.34 -11.41 -35.75
C ARG A 279 1.01 -12.12 -35.80
N GLU A 280 1.68 -12.20 -34.66
CA GLU A 280 2.97 -12.88 -34.52
C GLU A 280 2.86 -14.38 -34.85
N VAL A 281 1.85 -15.07 -34.31
CA VAL A 281 1.58 -16.48 -34.64
C VAL A 281 1.28 -16.68 -36.13
N ARG A 282 0.48 -15.80 -36.75
CA ARG A 282 0.20 -15.88 -38.20
C ARG A 282 1.45 -15.67 -39.05
N TYR A 283 2.32 -14.75 -38.66
CA TYR A 283 3.59 -14.50 -39.35
C TYR A 283 4.49 -15.74 -39.33
N TYR A 284 4.70 -16.33 -38.15
CA TYR A 284 5.52 -17.55 -38.05
C TYR A 284 4.89 -18.76 -38.76
N ALA A 285 3.56 -18.89 -38.74
CA ALA A 285 2.88 -19.94 -39.50
C ALA A 285 3.09 -19.77 -41.01
N ALA A 286 2.95 -18.55 -41.54
CA ALA A 286 3.22 -18.26 -42.95
C ALA A 286 4.68 -18.55 -43.33
N LEU A 287 5.63 -18.16 -42.48
CA LEU A 287 7.06 -18.45 -42.68
C LEU A 287 7.36 -19.95 -42.70
N GLN A 288 6.69 -20.75 -41.85
CA GLN A 288 6.81 -22.20 -41.88
C GLN A 288 6.26 -22.78 -43.18
N THR A 289 5.09 -22.32 -43.63
CA THR A 289 4.53 -22.76 -44.92
C THR A 289 5.46 -22.39 -46.09
N GLU A 290 6.10 -21.22 -46.07
CA GLU A 290 7.10 -20.87 -47.09
C GLU A 290 8.32 -21.78 -47.06
N ARG A 291 8.82 -22.14 -45.86
CA ARG A 291 9.93 -23.10 -45.71
C ARG A 291 9.56 -24.49 -46.22
N GLU A 292 8.35 -24.96 -45.91
CA GLU A 292 7.84 -26.24 -46.38
C GLU A 292 7.72 -26.27 -47.91
N ARG A 293 7.19 -25.21 -48.52
CA ARG A 293 7.12 -25.07 -49.99
C ARG A 293 8.50 -25.05 -50.63
N ALA A 294 9.44 -24.27 -50.09
CA ALA A 294 10.80 -24.23 -50.60
C ALA A 294 11.49 -25.61 -50.50
N ALA A 295 11.29 -26.34 -49.40
CA ALA A 295 11.80 -27.70 -49.23
C ALA A 295 11.14 -28.70 -50.21
N GLU A 296 9.85 -28.54 -50.49
CA GLU A 296 9.12 -29.39 -51.44
C GLU A 296 9.52 -29.10 -52.90
N GLU A 297 9.73 -27.84 -53.26
CA GLU A 297 10.30 -27.45 -54.55
C GLU A 297 11.73 -27.99 -54.71
N LEU A 298 12.56 -27.90 -53.67
CA LEU A 298 13.90 -28.49 -53.69
C LEU A 298 13.85 -30.00 -53.91
N ARG A 299 12.97 -30.71 -53.20
CA ARG A 299 12.77 -32.17 -53.39
C ARG A 299 12.32 -32.51 -54.81
N ARG A 300 11.41 -31.73 -55.42
CA ARG A 300 11.03 -31.94 -56.82
C ARG A 300 12.19 -31.73 -57.77
N GLN A 301 12.99 -30.68 -57.56
CA GLN A 301 14.18 -30.44 -58.38
C GLN A 301 15.19 -31.59 -58.25
N GLU A 302 15.39 -32.11 -57.04
CA GLU A 302 16.25 -33.28 -56.80
C GLU A 302 15.69 -34.55 -57.46
N GLU A 303 14.37 -34.80 -57.39
CA GLU A 303 13.74 -35.94 -58.07
C GLU A 303 13.81 -35.82 -59.59
N GLU A 304 13.55 -34.64 -60.16
CA GLU A 304 13.70 -34.39 -61.59
C GLU A 304 15.16 -34.55 -62.05
N ALA A 305 16.12 -34.06 -61.25
CA ALA A 305 17.54 -34.27 -61.51
C ALA A 305 17.92 -35.74 -61.44
N ARG A 306 17.38 -36.50 -60.47
CA ARG A 306 17.59 -37.95 -60.35
C ARG A 306 17.00 -38.70 -61.54
N LEU A 307 15.79 -38.36 -61.97
CA LEU A 307 15.13 -38.98 -63.12
C LEU A 307 15.88 -38.68 -64.42
N LYS A 308 16.38 -37.45 -64.61
CA LYS A 308 17.25 -37.11 -65.75
C LYS A 308 18.57 -37.89 -65.70
N ALA A 309 19.22 -37.97 -64.55
CA ALA A 309 20.45 -38.74 -64.38
C ALA A 309 20.22 -40.25 -64.63
N GLU A 310 19.09 -40.81 -64.19
CA GLU A 310 18.73 -42.21 -64.46
C GLU A 310 18.40 -42.45 -65.95
N ALA A 311 17.73 -41.50 -66.61
CA ALA A 311 17.45 -41.57 -68.04
C ALA A 311 18.73 -41.44 -68.88
N GLU A 312 19.64 -40.54 -68.53
CA GLU A 312 20.96 -40.41 -69.16
C GLU A 312 21.81 -41.67 -68.93
N ALA A 313 21.80 -42.23 -67.70
CA ALA A 313 22.50 -43.48 -67.41
C ALA A 313 21.93 -44.67 -68.19
N LYS A 314 20.59 -44.78 -68.34
CA LYS A 314 19.96 -45.80 -69.20
C LYS A 314 20.28 -45.60 -70.67
N ALA A 315 20.28 -44.36 -71.17
CA ALA A 315 20.64 -44.06 -72.55
C ALA A 315 22.10 -44.40 -72.84
N LEU A 316 23.02 -44.10 -71.92
CA LEU A 316 24.43 -44.52 -72.00
C LEU A 316 24.57 -46.04 -71.95
N ALA A 317 23.84 -46.72 -71.07
CA ALA A 317 23.86 -48.19 -70.97
C ALA A 317 23.28 -48.87 -72.22
N GLU A 318 22.21 -48.33 -72.81
CA GLU A 318 21.65 -48.82 -74.08
C GLU A 318 22.58 -48.53 -75.26
N ALA A 319 23.24 -47.37 -75.30
CA ALA A 319 24.24 -47.05 -76.31
C ALA A 319 25.48 -47.96 -76.20
N GLU A 320 25.97 -48.25 -74.98
CA GLU A 320 27.04 -49.23 -74.76
C GLU A 320 26.61 -50.66 -75.11
N ALA A 321 25.36 -51.04 -74.82
CA ALA A 321 24.82 -52.34 -75.18
C ALA A 321 24.66 -52.50 -76.69
N GLN A 322 24.22 -51.45 -77.41
CA GLN A 322 24.17 -51.43 -78.88
C GLN A 322 25.57 -51.45 -79.48
N ALA A 323 26.53 -50.69 -78.94
CA ALA A 323 27.92 -50.72 -79.40
C ALA A 323 28.56 -52.10 -79.19
N LYS A 324 28.26 -52.79 -78.07
CA LYS A 324 28.68 -54.19 -77.87
C LYS A 324 27.97 -55.17 -78.79
N ALA A 325 26.69 -54.97 -79.08
CA ALA A 325 25.93 -55.82 -80.00
C ALA A 325 26.38 -55.66 -81.46
N GLU A 326 26.72 -54.44 -81.89
CA GLU A 326 27.32 -54.17 -83.21
C GLU A 326 28.74 -54.72 -83.29
N ALA A 327 29.54 -54.60 -82.23
CA ALA A 327 30.87 -55.23 -82.16
C ALA A 327 30.80 -56.77 -82.19
N GLU A 328 29.82 -57.39 -81.53
CA GLU A 328 29.59 -58.85 -81.63
C GLU A 328 29.02 -59.28 -82.99
N ALA A 329 28.23 -58.42 -83.66
CA ALA A 329 27.71 -58.67 -85.00
C ALA A 329 28.81 -58.55 -86.07
N GLU A 330 29.71 -57.57 -85.98
CA GLU A 330 30.91 -57.48 -86.81
C GLU A 330 31.87 -58.64 -86.53
N ALA A 331 32.05 -59.05 -85.27
CA ALA A 331 32.85 -60.23 -84.93
C ALA A 331 32.27 -61.55 -85.49
N LYS A 332 30.93 -61.70 -85.52
CA LYS A 332 30.27 -62.84 -86.18
C LYS A 332 30.32 -62.76 -87.72
N ALA A 333 30.24 -61.57 -88.29
CA ALA A 333 30.39 -61.37 -89.74
C ALA A 333 31.83 -61.66 -90.21
N GLN A 334 32.85 -61.29 -89.42
CA GLN A 334 34.24 -61.69 -89.66
C GLN A 334 34.43 -63.20 -89.46
N ALA A 335 33.81 -63.79 -88.43
CA ALA A 335 33.89 -65.24 -88.18
C ALA A 335 33.19 -66.09 -89.25
N GLU A 336 32.10 -65.63 -89.87
CA GLU A 336 31.47 -66.33 -91.00
C GLU A 336 32.20 -66.10 -92.33
N ALA A 337 32.92 -64.98 -92.49
CA ALA A 337 33.80 -64.75 -93.64
C ALA A 337 35.07 -65.63 -93.58
N ASP A 338 35.63 -65.87 -92.39
CA ASP A 338 36.78 -66.75 -92.20
C ASP A 338 36.41 -68.25 -92.13
N ALA A 339 35.17 -68.60 -91.75
CA ALA A 339 34.68 -69.99 -91.69
C ALA A 339 34.37 -70.65 -93.05
N LYS A 340 34.44 -69.91 -94.17
CA LYS A 340 34.31 -70.47 -95.53
C LYS A 340 35.63 -70.57 -96.30
N ALA A 341 36.74 -70.11 -95.72
CA ALA A 341 38.06 -70.10 -96.35
C ALA A 341 39.09 -71.04 -95.68
N GLN A 342 38.77 -71.68 -94.54
CA GLN A 342 39.67 -72.61 -93.85
C GLN A 342 38.98 -73.92 -93.46
N ALA A 343 38.45 -74.63 -94.47
CA ALA A 343 38.05 -76.04 -94.37
C ALA A 343 38.71 -76.91 -95.46
N GLU A 344 39.87 -76.47 -95.95
CA GLU A 344 40.93 -77.32 -96.52
C GLU A 344 42.19 -77.05 -95.69
N ALA A 345 42.93 -78.11 -95.35
CA ALA A 345 44.16 -78.13 -94.54
C ALA A 345 43.99 -78.27 -93.01
N GLU A 346 43.58 -79.48 -92.63
CA GLU A 346 44.30 -80.35 -91.69
C GLU A 346 45.25 -79.73 -90.66
N ALA A 347 44.87 -79.92 -89.40
CA ALA A 347 45.60 -80.73 -88.44
C ALA A 347 47.14 -80.60 -88.38
N LYS A 348 47.63 -79.99 -87.31
CA LYS A 348 48.50 -80.67 -86.32
C LYS A 348 48.88 -79.77 -85.17
N ALA A 349 48.73 -80.35 -83.97
CA ALA A 349 49.65 -80.22 -82.85
C ALA A 349 49.73 -78.82 -82.18
N GLN A 350 49.74 -78.68 -80.87
CA GLN A 350 49.75 -79.57 -79.72
C GLN A 350 49.53 -78.60 -78.54
N ALA A 351 48.79 -78.99 -77.51
CA ALA A 351 49.31 -79.10 -76.15
C ALA A 351 49.86 -77.77 -75.56
N GLU A 352 49.45 -77.28 -74.40
CA GLU A 352 48.95 -78.01 -73.25
C GLU A 352 48.66 -76.98 -72.14
N ALA A 353 47.69 -77.36 -71.31
CA ALA A 353 47.76 -77.31 -69.84
C ALA A 353 47.66 -75.92 -69.18
N ASP A 354 46.50 -75.64 -68.58
CA ASP A 354 46.11 -76.09 -67.22
C ASP A 354 46.71 -75.18 -66.15
N GLU A 355 45.86 -74.43 -65.48
CA GLU A 355 45.38 -74.78 -64.13
C GLU A 355 44.56 -73.58 -63.59
N LYS A 356 43.30 -73.80 -63.18
CA LYS A 356 42.91 -74.15 -61.79
C LYS A 356 43.19 -72.94 -60.86
N ALA A 357 42.28 -72.47 -60.04
CA ALA A 357 41.21 -73.16 -59.35
C ALA A 357 40.39 -72.11 -58.57
N LYS A 358 39.09 -72.41 -58.42
CA LYS A 358 38.35 -72.51 -57.14
C LYS A 358 38.44 -71.34 -56.14
N ALA A 359 37.41 -71.00 -55.38
CA ALA A 359 36.01 -71.39 -55.24
C ALA A 359 35.46 -70.48 -54.12
N GLU A 360 34.16 -70.23 -54.18
CA GLU A 360 33.22 -70.17 -53.04
C GLU A 360 33.71 -69.60 -51.70
N ALA A 361 33.11 -68.48 -51.27
CA ALA A 361 32.25 -68.48 -50.08
C ALA A 361 31.66 -67.08 -49.82
N GLU A 362 30.33 -67.05 -49.71
CA GLU A 362 29.52 -66.34 -48.70
C GLU A 362 29.76 -64.83 -48.50
N GLU A 363 28.81 -64.01 -48.95
CA GLU A 363 27.69 -63.49 -48.13
C GLU A 363 28.14 -62.46 -47.08
N LYS A 364 27.67 -61.21 -47.28
CA LYS A 364 27.55 -60.12 -46.29
C LYS A 364 28.82 -59.71 -45.54
N ALA A 365 29.38 -58.56 -45.92
CA ALA A 365 29.66 -57.50 -44.95
C ALA A 365 30.05 -56.19 -45.64
N GLN A 366 29.20 -55.18 -45.47
CA GLN A 366 29.59 -53.81 -45.12
C GLN A 366 30.68 -53.14 -45.97
N ALA A 367 30.20 -52.52 -47.05
CA ALA A 367 30.51 -51.11 -47.23
C ALA A 367 30.11 -50.35 -45.95
N GLU A 368 31.08 -49.78 -45.24
CA GLU A 368 30.94 -48.62 -44.33
C GLU A 368 32.24 -48.44 -43.52
N ALA A 369 33.37 -48.28 -44.21
CA ALA A 369 34.66 -48.06 -43.56
C ALA A 369 35.03 -46.58 -43.36
N ASP A 370 34.32 -45.59 -43.94
CA ASP A 370 34.82 -44.20 -43.91
C ASP A 370 33.84 -43.09 -43.49
N ALA A 371 32.61 -43.42 -43.09
CA ALA A 371 31.62 -42.39 -42.74
C ALA A 371 31.25 -42.30 -41.24
N LYS A 372 31.78 -43.18 -40.38
CA LYS A 372 31.38 -43.23 -38.96
C LYS A 372 32.38 -42.57 -37.98
N ALA A 373 33.55 -42.15 -38.45
CA ALA A 373 34.59 -41.57 -37.58
C ALA A 373 34.57 -40.03 -37.47
N LYS A 374 33.81 -39.30 -38.30
CA LYS A 374 33.69 -37.84 -38.21
C LYS A 374 32.38 -37.35 -37.56
N ALA A 375 31.30 -38.11 -37.66
CA ALA A 375 30.00 -37.71 -37.11
C ALA A 375 29.90 -37.83 -35.57
N ASP A 376 30.61 -38.78 -34.96
CA ASP A 376 30.53 -39.01 -33.50
C ASP A 376 31.45 -38.07 -32.69
N ALA A 377 32.40 -37.38 -33.35
CA ALA A 377 33.30 -36.42 -32.74
C ALA A 377 32.70 -35.00 -32.68
N GLU A 378 31.93 -34.57 -33.69
CA GLU A 378 31.25 -33.26 -33.68
C GLU A 378 30.01 -33.24 -32.78
N ALA A 379 29.27 -34.35 -32.67
CA ALA A 379 28.10 -34.45 -31.80
C ALA A 379 28.46 -34.37 -30.29
N ARG A 380 29.57 -34.97 -29.87
CA ARG A 380 30.03 -34.90 -28.47
C ARG A 380 30.63 -33.54 -28.10
N ALA A 381 31.25 -32.83 -29.04
CA ALA A 381 31.80 -31.49 -28.83
C ALA A 381 30.71 -30.41 -28.67
N GLN A 382 29.59 -30.52 -29.40
CA GLN A 382 28.48 -29.57 -29.26
C GLN A 382 27.66 -29.81 -27.98
N GLN A 383 27.55 -31.07 -27.53
CA GLN A 383 26.80 -31.40 -26.32
C GLN A 383 27.56 -30.99 -25.03
N GLN A 384 28.90 -31.12 -25.00
CA GLN A 384 29.70 -30.60 -23.88
C GLN A 384 29.72 -29.06 -23.81
N ALA A 385 29.73 -28.37 -24.95
CA ALA A 385 29.68 -26.90 -24.98
C ALA A 385 28.32 -26.34 -24.50
N ALA A 386 27.21 -27.05 -24.77
CA ALA A 386 25.89 -26.68 -24.29
C ALA A 386 25.72 -26.92 -22.77
N ASP A 387 26.25 -28.03 -22.26
CA ASP A 387 26.17 -28.37 -20.83
C ASP A 387 27.04 -27.44 -19.96
N ASP A 388 28.19 -26.98 -20.47
CA ASP A 388 29.05 -26.02 -19.77
C ASP A 388 28.49 -24.59 -19.81
N ALA A 389 27.83 -24.20 -20.89
CA ALA A 389 27.10 -22.92 -20.98
C ALA A 389 25.90 -22.86 -20.03
N ALA A 390 25.14 -23.96 -19.90
CA ALA A 390 24.01 -24.06 -18.97
C ALA A 390 24.47 -24.02 -17.50
N LYS A 391 25.61 -24.66 -17.17
CA LYS A 391 26.19 -24.60 -15.81
C LYS A 391 26.75 -23.22 -15.47
N ALA A 392 27.32 -22.51 -16.44
CA ALA A 392 27.82 -21.14 -16.24
C ALA A 392 26.66 -20.15 -15.97
N GLN A 393 25.56 -20.26 -16.71
CA GLN A 393 24.37 -19.43 -16.50
C GLN A 393 23.69 -19.71 -15.15
N ALA A 394 23.56 -20.99 -14.77
CA ALA A 394 23.00 -21.37 -13.46
C ALA A 394 23.89 -20.91 -12.28
N ALA A 395 25.21 -20.89 -12.46
CA ALA A 395 26.15 -20.36 -11.46
C ALA A 395 26.06 -18.83 -11.34
N GLU A 396 25.86 -18.11 -12.45
CA GLU A 396 25.70 -16.66 -12.45
C GLU A 396 24.36 -16.23 -11.80
N GLU A 397 23.27 -16.95 -12.07
CA GLU A 397 21.97 -16.70 -11.42
C GLU A 397 22.01 -17.01 -9.93
N ARG A 398 22.68 -18.08 -9.51
CA ARG A 398 22.91 -18.36 -8.08
C ARG A 398 23.70 -17.26 -7.40
N ARG A 399 24.75 -16.74 -8.06
CA ARG A 399 25.59 -15.67 -7.52
C ARG A 399 24.83 -14.35 -7.39
N LYS A 400 23.96 -14.02 -8.36
CA LYS A 400 23.05 -12.86 -8.30
C LYS A 400 22.00 -13.02 -7.19
N ALA A 401 21.44 -14.21 -7.02
CA ALA A 401 20.49 -14.49 -5.94
C ALA A 401 21.16 -14.41 -4.55
N GLU A 402 22.38 -14.90 -4.41
CA GLU A 402 23.15 -14.86 -3.17
C GLU A 402 23.61 -13.42 -2.82
N GLU A 403 23.97 -12.63 -3.83
CA GLU A 403 24.28 -11.20 -3.66
C GLU A 403 23.05 -10.37 -3.30
N ALA A 404 21.89 -10.64 -3.92
CA ALA A 404 20.62 -10.02 -3.55
C ALA A 404 20.20 -10.36 -2.11
N LEU A 405 20.43 -11.61 -1.67
CA LEU A 405 20.16 -12.03 -0.30
C LEU A 405 21.11 -11.33 0.69
N ARG A 406 22.39 -11.15 0.33
CA ARG A 406 23.37 -10.42 1.14
C ARG A 406 22.98 -8.95 1.29
N ILE A 407 22.62 -8.28 0.19
CA ILE A 407 22.15 -6.87 0.20
C ILE A 407 20.89 -6.73 1.06
N ALA A 408 19.91 -7.63 0.91
CA ALA A 408 18.70 -7.62 1.73
C ALA A 408 19.01 -7.85 3.22
N SER A 409 19.97 -8.71 3.55
CA SER A 409 20.41 -8.96 4.93
C SER A 409 21.16 -7.76 5.54
N GLU A 410 21.99 -7.06 4.75
CA GLU A 410 22.70 -5.85 5.16
C GLU A 410 21.75 -4.66 5.36
N GLU A 411 20.74 -4.52 4.51
CA GLU A 411 19.68 -3.52 4.70
C GLU A 411 18.84 -3.81 5.94
N LYS A 412 18.50 -5.07 6.19
CA LYS A 412 17.77 -5.47 7.40
C LYS A 412 18.60 -5.20 8.65
N ALA A 413 19.89 -5.53 8.64
CA ALA A 413 20.81 -5.21 9.73
C ALA A 413 20.99 -3.70 9.94
N LYS A 414 21.03 -2.89 8.88
CA LYS A 414 21.07 -1.41 8.99
C LYS A 414 19.77 -0.83 9.56
N ARG A 415 18.60 -1.34 9.14
CA ARG A 415 17.30 -0.92 9.70
C ARG A 415 17.17 -1.30 11.18
N ASP A 416 17.64 -2.49 11.56
CA ASP A 416 17.62 -2.94 12.95
C ASP A 416 18.65 -2.18 13.81
N ALA A 417 19.82 -1.83 13.25
CA ALA A 417 20.80 -0.97 13.91
C ALA A 417 20.30 0.48 14.06
N GLN A 418 19.61 1.04 13.07
CA GLN A 418 18.96 2.36 13.18
C GLN A 418 17.82 2.34 14.21
N ARG A 419 17.02 1.26 14.27
CA ARG A 419 16.01 1.08 15.32
C ARG A 419 16.62 1.00 16.72
N LYS A 420 17.74 0.29 16.88
CA LYS A 420 18.46 0.23 18.17
C LYS A 420 19.16 1.54 18.54
N ALA A 421 19.73 2.27 17.58
CA ALA A 421 20.33 3.58 17.80
C ALA A 421 19.28 4.65 18.18
N ALA A 422 18.08 4.59 17.59
CA ALA A 422 16.95 5.44 17.97
C ALA A 422 16.38 5.11 19.37
N GLN A 423 16.62 3.90 19.89
CA GLN A 423 16.23 3.47 21.24
C GLN A 423 17.32 3.70 22.30
N GLN A 424 18.55 4.06 21.91
CA GLN A 424 19.70 4.29 22.82
C GLN A 424 20.32 5.69 22.71
N ALA A 425 19.55 6.71 22.28
CA ALA A 425 19.98 8.09 22.48
C ALA A 425 19.84 8.46 23.98
N PRO A 426 20.91 8.88 24.67
CA PRO A 426 20.83 9.24 26.08
C PRO A 426 20.10 10.57 26.24
N LYS A 427 19.24 10.65 27.26
CA LYS A 427 18.71 11.92 27.78
C LYS A 427 19.88 12.78 28.25
N LEU A 428 20.19 13.85 27.52
CA LEU A 428 21.09 14.90 27.99
C LEU A 428 20.27 15.92 28.78
N ASP A 429 20.43 15.83 30.10
CA ASP A 429 20.07 16.85 31.07
C ASP A 429 21.08 18.01 31.00
N GLY A 430 20.61 19.21 31.33
CA GLY A 430 21.29 20.47 31.04
C GLY A 430 22.53 20.76 31.87
N SER A 431 23.50 21.44 31.25
CA SER A 431 24.31 22.51 31.84
C SER A 431 25.33 23.02 30.82
N LEU A 432 25.34 24.33 30.55
CA LEU A 432 26.47 25.04 29.95
C LEU A 432 26.75 26.31 30.77
N PRO A 433 27.94 26.47 31.35
CA PRO A 433 28.55 27.77 31.60
C PRO A 433 29.36 28.21 30.37
N GLY A 434 29.41 29.52 30.14
CA GLY A 434 29.93 30.14 28.92
C GLY A 434 31.44 30.14 28.74
N VAL A 435 31.89 30.68 27.59
CA VAL A 435 32.94 31.69 27.40
C VAL A 435 33.02 32.06 25.89
N ASN A 436 32.84 33.36 25.64
CA ASN A 436 33.37 34.29 24.61
C ASN A 436 33.64 33.92 23.13
N ASP A 437 32.95 34.71 22.28
CA ASP A 437 33.42 35.66 21.26
C ASP A 437 34.55 35.32 20.27
N GLY A 438 34.24 35.49 18.97
CA GLY A 438 35.23 35.81 17.94
C GLY A 438 34.91 35.40 16.48
N SER A 439 33.92 36.05 15.86
CA SER A 439 33.83 36.42 14.42
C SER A 439 34.31 35.49 13.27
N ALA A 440 33.35 35.05 12.42
CA ALA A 440 33.31 35.01 10.91
C ALA A 440 32.65 33.74 10.33
N PRO A 441 32.18 33.70 9.05
CA PRO A 441 31.18 34.51 8.32
C PRO A 441 29.93 33.66 7.91
N PRO A 442 28.83 34.23 7.35
CA PRO A 442 27.60 33.46 7.11
C PRO A 442 27.71 32.49 5.91
N PRO A 443 26.96 31.37 5.92
CA PRO A 443 27.05 30.32 4.90
C PRO A 443 26.45 30.73 3.55
N ALA A 444 27.03 30.19 2.48
CA ALA A 444 26.71 30.46 1.09
C ALA A 444 25.27 30.04 0.70
N LYS A 445 24.58 30.92 -0.05
CA LYS A 445 23.28 30.65 -0.67
C LYS A 445 23.39 29.55 -1.74
N PRO A 446 22.40 28.64 -1.86
CA PRO A 446 22.36 27.67 -2.95
C PRO A 446 22.17 28.37 -4.31
N LYS A 447 22.92 27.92 -5.32
CA LYS A 447 22.87 28.45 -6.70
C LYS A 447 21.50 28.16 -7.32
N SER A 448 20.85 29.20 -7.82
CA SER A 448 19.60 29.10 -8.58
C SER A 448 19.81 28.38 -9.90
N ASN A 449 19.02 27.34 -10.17
CA ASN A 449 18.97 26.65 -11.45
C ASN A 449 18.41 27.58 -12.54
N PRO A 450 19.09 27.77 -13.69
CA PRO A 450 18.66 28.71 -14.73
C PRO A 450 17.52 28.18 -15.63
N PHE A 451 16.94 27.01 -15.34
CA PHE A 451 15.89 26.37 -16.15
C PHE A 451 14.57 26.18 -15.37
N THR A 452 14.10 27.22 -14.68
CA THR A 452 12.74 27.24 -14.12
C THR A 452 11.76 27.87 -15.09
N ILE A 453 10.56 27.29 -15.17
CA ILE A 453 9.45 27.70 -16.04
C ILE A 453 9.04 29.17 -15.77
N ASP A 454 9.24 29.66 -14.55
CA ASP A 454 9.01 31.07 -14.17
C ASP A 454 9.90 32.07 -14.91
N ASN A 455 11.12 31.69 -15.30
CA ASN A 455 12.00 32.56 -16.09
C ASN A 455 11.66 32.53 -17.59
N LEU A 456 11.03 31.45 -18.08
CA LEU A 456 10.57 31.32 -19.47
C LEU A 456 9.31 32.18 -19.72
N LEU A 457 8.41 32.27 -18.73
CA LEU A 457 7.20 33.08 -18.82
C LEU A 457 7.48 34.59 -18.70
N LYS A 458 8.55 34.98 -17.99
CA LYS A 458 8.97 36.39 -17.89
C LYS A 458 9.64 36.95 -19.15
N SER A 459 10.10 36.11 -20.08
CA SER A 459 10.69 36.57 -21.35
C SER A 459 9.68 36.72 -22.49
N LEU A 460 8.42 36.37 -22.28
CA LEU A 460 7.36 36.41 -23.31
C LEU A 460 6.38 37.58 -23.15
N ASP A 461 6.49 38.39 -22.09
CA ASP A 461 5.57 39.50 -21.79
C ASP A 461 6.26 40.88 -21.83
N GLY A 462 7.27 41.02 -22.70
CA GLY A 462 8.03 42.27 -22.88
C GLY A 462 8.25 42.59 -24.36
N GLY A 463 7.19 43.05 -25.02
CA GLY A 463 7.19 43.62 -26.37
C GLY A 463 6.29 44.84 -26.43
#